data_AF-A0A2V7P9H7-F1
#
_entry.id   AF-A0A2V7P9H7-F1
#
_cell.length_a   1.000
_cell.length_b   1.000
_cell.length_c   1.000
_cell.angle_alpha   90.00
_cell.angle_beta   90.00
_cell.angle_gamma   90.00
#
_symmetry.space_group_name_H-M   'P 1'
#
loop_
_entity.id
_entity.type
_entity.pdbx_description
1 polymer ?
#
loop_
_entity_poly.entity_id
_entity_poly.type
_entity_poly.pdbx_seq_one_letter_code
_entity_poly.pdbx_strand_id
1 'polypeptide(L)'
;MKAALADWRTAPLDPKVRAALGFLEKLTLHPSDVGPADVAPLRAAGVSDEGVEDAIQVCVLFTIYDRLADAMGWHLPGPDGYAASGRNLLRRGYLI
;
A
#
# COMPACT_ATOMS: atom_id res chain seq x y z
N MET A 1 -5.57 -10.03 7.78
CA MET A 1 -6.15 -9.27 6.66
C MET A 1 -7.38 -8.45 7.06
N LYS A 2 -8.51 -9.05 7.45
CA LYS A 2 -9.75 -8.29 7.79
C LYS A 2 -9.54 -7.17 8.81
N ALA A 3 -8.80 -7.43 9.90
CA ALA A 3 -8.49 -6.41 10.91
C ALA A 3 -7.67 -5.24 10.34
N ALA A 4 -6.68 -5.51 9.47
CA ALA A 4 -5.85 -4.48 8.87
C ALA A 4 -6.62 -3.58 7.89
N LEU A 5 -7.62 -4.15 7.20
CA LEU A 5 -8.53 -3.39 6.32
C LEU A 5 -9.51 -2.51 7.11
N ALA A 6 -9.91 -2.95 8.31
CA ALA A 6 -10.80 -2.17 9.16
C ALA A 6 -10.06 -1.04 9.89
N ASP A 7 -8.94 -1.36 10.54
CA ASP A 7 -8.05 -0.40 11.17
C ASP A 7 -6.64 -1.01 11.35
N TRP A 8 -5.70 -0.52 10.56
CA TRP A 8 -4.32 -0.99 10.60
C TRP A 8 -3.62 -0.65 11.93
N ARG A 9 -4.09 0.37 12.67
CA ARG A 9 -3.49 0.80 13.94
C ARG A 9 -3.73 -0.20 15.06
N THR A 10 -4.86 -0.90 15.05
CA THR A 10 -5.20 -1.91 16.07
C THR A 10 -4.98 -3.35 15.60
N ALA A 11 -4.81 -3.57 14.29
CA ALA A 11 -4.56 -4.90 13.74
C ALA A 11 -3.24 -5.53 14.25
N PRO A 12 -3.18 -6.87 14.43
CA PRO A 12 -1.95 -7.57 14.81
C PRO A 12 -1.01 -7.70 13.60
N LEU A 13 -0.24 -6.65 13.34
CA LEU A 13 0.71 -6.55 12.23
C LEU A 13 2.15 -6.76 12.70
N ASP A 14 2.97 -7.29 11.79
CA ASP A 14 4.43 -7.28 11.95
C ASP A 14 4.92 -5.84 12.21
N PRO A 15 5.86 -5.62 13.14
CA PRO A 15 6.36 -4.28 13.47
C PRO A 15 6.87 -3.49 12.26
N LYS A 16 7.50 -4.15 11.28
CA LYS A 16 7.97 -3.51 10.04
C LYS A 16 6.81 -2.98 9.21
N VAL A 17 5.78 -3.82 9.05
CA VAL A 17 4.56 -3.46 8.29
C VAL A 17 3.84 -2.30 8.98
N ARG A 18 3.73 -2.32 10.31
CA ARG A 18 3.11 -1.22 11.07
C ARG A 18 3.88 0.10 10.89
N ALA A 19 5.21 0.07 10.99
CA ALA A 19 6.04 1.25 10.82
C ALA A 19 5.92 1.81 9.39
N ALA A 20 5.94 0.93 8.38
CA ALA A 20 5.75 1.32 7.00
C ALA A 20 4.37 1.97 6.78
N LEU A 21 3.28 1.37 7.27
CA LEU A 21 1.93 1.93 7.11
C LEU A 21 1.78 3.33 7.74
N GLY A 22 2.38 3.57 8.91
CA GLY A 22 2.37 4.90 9.52
C GLY A 22 3.09 5.96 8.69
N PHE A 23 4.24 5.60 8.11
CA PHE A 23 4.98 6.48 7.20
C PHE A 23 4.21 6.71 5.89
N LEU A 24 3.65 5.66 5.29
CA LEU A 24 2.89 5.77 4.05
C LEU A 24 1.63 6.60 4.21
N GLU A 25 0.95 6.53 5.36
CA GLU A 25 -0.18 7.42 5.67
C GLU A 25 0.24 8.90 5.67
N LYS A 26 1.36 9.23 6.32
CA LYS A 26 1.91 10.60 6.28
C LYS A 26 2.26 11.00 4.85
N LEU A 27 2.90 10.12 4.09
CA LEU A 27 3.23 10.36 2.68
C LEU A 27 1.98 10.63 1.82
N THR A 28 0.89 9.91 2.07
CA THR A 28 -0.37 10.11 1.33
C THR A 28 -1.07 11.42 1.70
N LEU A 29 -1.12 11.78 2.98
CA LEU A 29 -1.90 12.91 3.49
C LEU A 29 -1.12 14.24 3.53
N HIS A 30 0.16 14.17 3.84
CA HIS A 30 1.04 15.32 4.08
C HIS A 30 2.42 15.12 3.42
N PRO A 31 2.49 14.91 2.08
CA PRO A 31 3.74 14.60 1.39
C PRO A 31 4.81 15.69 1.52
N SER A 32 4.40 16.96 1.66
CA SER A 32 5.31 18.11 1.85
C SER A 32 6.06 18.06 3.17
N ASP A 33 5.53 17.32 4.15
CA ASP A 33 6.03 17.30 5.52
C ASP A 33 6.91 16.08 5.78
N VAL A 34 7.05 15.19 4.79
CA VAL A 34 7.90 14.00 4.87
C VAL A 34 9.37 14.39 4.76
N GLY A 35 10.17 13.88 5.70
CA GLY A 35 11.62 14.09 5.69
C GLY A 35 12.39 12.92 6.32
N PRO A 36 13.72 13.06 6.45
CA PRO A 36 14.59 11.99 6.94
C PRO A 36 14.20 11.45 8.33
N ALA A 37 13.63 12.31 9.20
CA ALA A 37 13.17 11.93 10.52
C ALA A 37 12.04 10.90 10.49
N ASP A 38 11.22 10.89 9.42
CA ASP A 38 10.11 9.95 9.28
C ASP A 38 10.57 8.55 8.85
N VAL A 39 11.78 8.42 8.30
CA VAL A 39 12.37 7.13 7.89
C VAL A 39 13.06 6.43 9.07
N ALA A 40 13.53 7.18 10.07
CA ALA A 40 14.24 6.61 11.22
C ALA A 40 13.42 5.54 11.98
N PRO A 41 12.11 5.69 12.23
CA PRO A 41 11.28 4.64 12.84
C PRO A 41 11.18 3.35 12.00
N LEU A 42 11.20 3.45 10.67
CA LEU A 42 11.12 2.31 9.76
C LEU A 42 12.40 1.47 9.88
N ARG A 43 13.56 2.16 9.85
CA ARG A 43 14.87 1.52 10.06
C ARG A 43 14.98 0.89 11.44
N ALA A 44 14.49 1.55 12.49
CA ALA A 44 14.45 1.01 13.85
C ALA A 44 13.58 -0.26 13.97
N ALA A 45 12.51 -0.36 13.17
CA ALA A 45 11.70 -1.57 13.06
C ALA A 45 12.36 -2.66 12.20
N GLY A 46 13.46 -2.36 11.50
CA GLY A 46 14.22 -3.28 10.65
C GLY A 46 13.77 -3.30 9.19
N VAL A 47 13.10 -2.26 8.70
CA VAL A 47 12.87 -2.05 7.26
C VAL A 47 14.20 -1.59 6.63
N SER A 48 14.64 -2.25 5.55
CA SER A 48 15.84 -1.83 4.82
C SER A 48 15.56 -0.58 3.98
N ASP A 49 16.60 0.11 3.53
CA ASP A 49 16.43 1.28 2.66
C ASP A 49 15.73 0.92 1.34
N GLU A 50 16.06 -0.24 0.76
CA GLU A 50 15.36 -0.77 -0.41
C GLU A 50 13.88 -1.06 -0.10
N GLY A 51 13.58 -1.60 1.08
CA GLY A 51 12.19 -1.83 1.49
C GLY A 51 11.40 -0.54 1.72
N VAL A 52 12.06 0.54 2.15
CA VAL A 52 11.44 1.88 2.23
C VAL A 52 11.16 2.40 0.82
N GLU A 53 12.11 2.27 -0.09
CA GLU A 53 11.93 2.66 -1.50
C GLU A 53 10.77 1.90 -2.16
N ASP A 54 10.75 0.57 -2.04
CA ASP A 54 9.68 -0.28 -2.58
C ASP A 54 8.31 0.13 -2.02
N ALA A 55 8.22 0.38 -0.71
CA ALA A 55 6.99 0.82 -0.07
C ALA A 55 6.50 2.18 -0.61
N ILE A 56 7.42 3.13 -0.82
CA ILE A 56 7.11 4.44 -1.42
C ILE A 56 6.58 4.25 -2.85
N GLN A 57 7.27 3.46 -3.67
CA GLN A 57 6.87 3.24 -5.07
C GLN A 57 5.46 2.64 -5.15
N VAL A 58 5.17 1.60 -4.36
CA VAL A 58 3.84 0.99 -4.30
C VAL A 58 2.79 2.00 -3.84
N CYS A 59 3.06 2.75 -2.77
CA CYS A 59 2.14 3.76 -2.24
C CYS A 59 1.81 4.85 -3.26
N VAL A 60 2.82 5.36 -3.98
CA VAL A 60 2.64 6.41 -4.99
C VAL A 60 1.85 5.89 -6.18
N LEU A 61 2.07 4.65 -6.61
CA LEU A 61 1.27 4.04 -7.70
C LEU A 61 -0.21 3.95 -7.33
N PHE A 62 -0.55 3.47 -6.13
CA PHE A 62 -1.94 3.46 -5.66
C PHE A 62 -2.52 4.86 -5.54
N THR A 63 -1.76 5.81 -5.00
CA THR A 63 -2.14 7.23 -4.92
C THR A 63 -2.53 7.79 -6.31
N ILE A 64 -1.82 7.42 -7.38
CA ILE A 64 -2.16 7.79 -8.75
C ILE A 64 -3.41 7.05 -9.23
N TYR A 65 -3.46 5.73 -9.09
CA TYR A 65 -4.56 4.92 -9.61
C TYR A 65 -5.90 5.24 -8.95
N ASP A 66 -5.92 5.42 -7.63
CA ASP A 66 -7.13 5.76 -6.89
C ASP A 66 -7.72 7.09 -7.40
N ARG A 67 -6.86 8.11 -7.60
CA ARG A 67 -7.29 9.40 -8.16
C ARG A 67 -7.82 9.28 -9.58
N LEU A 68 -7.18 8.48 -10.43
CA LEU A 68 -7.65 8.25 -11.81
C LEU A 68 -8.98 7.49 -11.82
N ALA A 69 -9.11 6.45 -11.00
CA ALA A 69 -10.32 5.66 -10.89
C ALA A 69 -11.51 6.52 -10.42
N ASP A 70 -11.30 7.32 -9.38
CA ASP A 70 -12.31 8.22 -8.83
C ASP A 70 -12.69 9.33 -9.82
N ALA A 71 -11.71 9.96 -10.45
CA ALA A 71 -11.94 11.08 -11.38
C ALA A 71 -12.60 10.65 -12.69
N MET A 72 -12.28 9.44 -13.18
CA MET A 72 -12.79 8.92 -14.46
C MET A 72 -13.94 7.92 -14.31
N GLY A 73 -14.37 7.61 -13.09
CA GLY A 73 -15.46 6.68 -12.83
C GLY A 73 -15.17 5.26 -13.32
N TRP A 74 -13.96 4.76 -13.08
CA TRP A 74 -13.58 3.42 -13.51
C TRP A 74 -14.49 2.36 -12.89
N HIS A 75 -14.86 1.35 -13.69
CA HIS A 75 -15.60 0.20 -13.17
C HIS A 75 -14.67 -0.66 -12.30
N LEU A 76 -15.03 -0.78 -11.01
CA LEU A 76 -14.39 -1.71 -10.09
C LEU A 76 -15.16 -3.02 -10.04
N PRO A 77 -14.52 -4.18 -10.28
CA PRO A 77 -15.18 -5.47 -10.16
C PRO A 77 -15.72 -5.71 -8.74
N GLY A 78 -16.81 -6.47 -8.62
CA GLY A 78 -17.24 -7.00 -7.33
C GLY A 78 -16.28 -8.07 -6.77
N PRO A 79 -16.53 -8.59 -5.55
CA PRO A 79 -15.68 -9.61 -4.92
C PRO A 79 -15.39 -10.82 -5.82
N ASP A 80 -16.39 -11.31 -6.55
CA ASP A 80 -16.24 -12.44 -7.47
C ASP A 80 -15.37 -12.10 -8.69
N GLY A 81 -15.43 -10.85 -9.15
CA GLY A 81 -14.61 -10.33 -10.23
C GLY A 81 -13.13 -10.27 -9.85
N TYR A 82 -12.81 -9.73 -8.67
CA TYR A 82 -11.44 -9.76 -8.15
C TYR A 82 -10.93 -11.18 -7.93
N ALA A 83 -11.78 -12.09 -7.43
CA ALA A 83 -11.41 -13.49 -7.28
C ALA A 83 -11.12 -14.17 -8.64
N ALA A 84 -11.89 -13.85 -9.68
CA ALA A 84 -11.64 -14.32 -11.04
C ALA A 84 -10.33 -13.78 -11.60
N SER A 85 -10.06 -12.48 -11.44
CA SER A 85 -8.79 -11.85 -11.84
C SER A 85 -7.59 -12.49 -11.14
N GLY A 86 -7.67 -12.73 -9.82
CA GLY A 86 -6.61 -13.42 -9.07
C GLY A 86 -6.32 -14.83 -9.58
N ARG A 87 -7.38 -15.61 -9.92
CA ARG A 87 -7.20 -16.94 -10.54
C ARG A 87 -6.54 -16.86 -11.92
N ASN A 88 -6.86 -15.85 -12.72
CA ASN A 88 -6.23 -15.64 -14.02
C ASN A 88 -4.74 -15.28 -13.87
N LEU A 89 -4.42 -14.36 -12.96
CA LEU A 89 -3.04 -13.95 -12.69
C LEU A 89 -2.19 -15.14 -12.23
N LEU A 90 -2.73 -16.00 -11.36
CA LEU A 90 -2.06 -17.21 -10.91
C LEU A 90 -1.78 -18.20 -12.07
N ARG A 91 -2.73 -18.34 -13.01
CA ARG A 91 -2.62 -19.31 -14.11
C ARG A 91 -1.79 -18.81 -15.28
N ARG A 92 -1.82 -17.51 -15.58
CA ARG A 92 -1.29 -16.92 -16.83
C ARG A 92 -0.22 -15.85 -16.58
N GLY A 93 0.00 -15.44 -15.34
CA GLY A 93 0.88 -14.31 -15.01
C GLY A 93 0.29 -12.98 -15.49
N TYR A 94 1.17 -12.02 -15.74
CA TYR A 94 0.82 -10.70 -16.31
C TYR A 94 0.71 -10.69 -17.84
N LEU A 95 0.81 -11.87 -18.47
CA LEU A 95 0.60 -12.02 -19.91
C LEU A 95 -0.91 -12.07 -20.16
N ILE A 96 -1.46 -10.91 -20.51
CA ILE A 96 -2.79 -10.80 -21.10
C ILE A 96 -2.62 -10.78 -22.62
#